data_AF-A0AA41Z1S9-F1
#
_entry.id   AF-A0AA41Z1S9-F1
#
_cell.length_a   1.000
_cell.length_b   1.000
_cell.length_c   1.000
_cell.angle_alpha   90.00
_cell.angle_beta   90.00
_cell.angle_gamma   90.00
#
_symmetry.space_group_name_H-M   'P 1'
#
loop_
_entity.id
_entity.type
_entity.pdbx_description
1 polymer ?
#
loop_
_entity_poly.entity_id
_entity_poly.type
_entity_poly.pdbx_seq_one_letter_code
_entity_poly.pdbx_strand_id
1 'polypeptide(L)'
;MSATVRLVAAALSGLLFGTGLAMSGMMDPARVLCFLDVAGAWDPSLAFVFAGAVVVSVAGHFFAGRMRKPLVAARFEIPSTATLDSKLLGGAALFGIGWGLVGLCPGPALAGLTLGLAPITIFVAAMLTGMALHRLVLLRPEPAVREIPVR
;
A
#
# COMPACT_ATOMS: atom_id res chain seq x y z
N MET A 1 -5.91 9.88 -24.18
CA MET A 1 -4.53 9.46 -23.88
C MET A 1 -4.44 7.96 -24.07
N SER A 2 -3.39 7.46 -24.75
CA SER A 2 -3.33 6.04 -25.14
C SER A 2 -3.14 5.12 -23.94
N ALA A 3 -3.85 3.98 -23.93
CA ALA A 3 -3.73 2.94 -22.90
C ALA A 3 -2.27 2.47 -22.73
N THR A 4 -1.50 2.45 -23.81
CA THR A 4 -0.08 2.08 -23.80
C THR A 4 0.75 2.96 -22.87
N VAL A 5 0.55 4.28 -22.91
CA VAL A 5 1.31 5.23 -22.07
C VAL A 5 1.03 4.98 -20.59
N ARG A 6 -0.22 4.66 -20.23
CA ARG A 6 -0.61 4.33 -18.85
C ARG A 6 0.05 3.04 -18.37
N LEU A 7 0.09 2.01 -19.21
CA LEU A 7 0.70 0.73 -18.88
C LEU A 7 2.22 0.86 -18.71
N VAL A 8 2.88 1.61 -19.60
CA VAL A 8 4.32 1.88 -19.48
C VAL A 8 4.62 2.66 -18.21
N ALA A 9 3.86 3.71 -17.91
CA ALA A 9 4.02 4.46 -16.67
C ALA A 9 3.82 3.58 -15.43
N ALA A 10 2.77 2.74 -15.41
CA ALA A 10 2.50 1.82 -14.31
C ALA A 10 3.62 0.79 -14.13
N ALA A 11 4.14 0.21 -15.22
CA ALA A 11 5.24 -0.74 -15.19
C ALA A 11 6.54 -0.09 -14.66
N LEU A 12 6.87 1.12 -15.13
CA LEU A 12 8.04 1.87 -14.65
C LEU A 12 7.91 2.24 -13.17
N SER A 13 6.74 2.70 -12.73
CA SER A 13 6.49 2.98 -11.32
C SER A 13 6.58 1.71 -10.46
N GLY A 14 6.04 0.59 -10.93
CA GLY A 14 6.13 -0.70 -10.25
C GLY A 14 7.56 -1.20 -10.14
N LEU A 15 8.35 -1.08 -11.22
CA LEU A 15 9.77 -1.46 -11.23
C LEU A 15 10.59 -0.59 -10.26
N LEU A 16 10.36 0.73 -10.27
CA LEU A 16 11.02 1.65 -9.34
C LEU A 16 10.68 1.30 -7.89
N PHE A 17 9.40 1.06 -7.59
CA PHE A 17 8.93 0.68 -6.26
C PHE A 17 9.52 -0.66 -5.80
N GLY A 18 9.45 -1.69 -6.63
CA GLY A 18 10.01 -3.01 -6.34
C GLY A 18 11.53 -2.98 -6.14
N THR A 19 12.25 -2.22 -6.97
CA THR A 19 13.71 -2.02 -6.80
C THR A 19 14.02 -1.34 -5.47
N GLY A 20 13.25 -0.30 -5.10
CA GLY A 20 13.40 0.38 -3.81
C GLY A 20 13.16 -0.56 -2.61
N LEU A 21 12.14 -1.42 -2.69
CA LEU A 21 11.86 -2.43 -1.67
C LEU A 21 12.96 -3.49 -1.56
N ALA A 22 13.53 -3.90 -2.70
CA ALA A 22 14.63 -4.84 -2.74
C ALA A 22 15.90 -4.27 -2.13
N MET A 23 16.25 -3.03 -2.46
CA MET A 23 17.44 -2.35 -1.94
C MET A 23 17.32 -1.99 -0.46
N SER A 24 16.11 -1.66 0.03
CA SER A 24 15.89 -1.33 1.44
C SER A 24 15.89 -2.55 2.38
N GLY A 25 15.71 -3.76 1.82
CA GLY A 25 15.56 -4.99 2.60
C GLY A 25 14.20 -5.14 3.27
N MET A 26 13.19 -4.35 2.89
CA MET A 26 11.82 -4.47 3.41
C MET A 26 11.13 -5.78 3.03
N MET A 27 11.67 -6.52 2.06
CA MET A 27 11.15 -7.84 1.68
C MET A 27 11.52 -8.94 2.67
N ASP A 28 12.42 -8.67 3.63
CA ASP A 28 12.79 -9.59 4.71
C ASP A 28 11.89 -9.39 5.94
N PRO A 29 11.03 -10.38 6.28
CA PRO A 29 10.16 -10.29 7.45
C PRO A 29 10.92 -10.10 8.76
N ALA A 30 12.14 -10.65 8.86
CA ALA A 30 12.94 -10.54 10.08
C ALA A 30 13.31 -9.09 10.38
N ARG A 31 13.66 -8.30 9.36
CA ARG A 31 13.92 -6.86 9.53
C ARG A 31 12.70 -6.10 10.01
N VAL A 32 11.52 -6.42 9.47
CA VAL A 32 10.26 -5.79 9.88
C VAL A 32 9.91 -6.13 11.32
N LEU A 33 10.08 -7.40 11.72
CA LEU A 33 9.85 -7.83 13.10
C LEU A 33 10.84 -7.19 14.07
N CYS A 34 12.14 -7.13 13.74
CA CYS A 34 13.13 -6.43 14.56
C CYS A 34 12.82 -4.93 14.69
N PHE A 35 12.30 -4.28 13.65
CA PHE A 35 11.85 -2.89 13.76
C PHE A 35 10.67 -2.70 14.73
N LEU A 36 9.81 -3.71 14.86
CA LEU A 36 8.66 -3.69 15.78
C LEU A 36 8.99 -4.16 17.19
N ASP A 37 10.07 -4.93 17.35
CA ASP A 37 10.51 -5.46 18.64
C ASP A 37 11.26 -4.40 19.46
N VAL A 38 10.55 -3.33 19.85
CA VAL A 38 11.10 -2.20 20.62
C VAL A 38 11.63 -2.64 22.00
N ALA A 39 11.16 -3.77 22.53
CA ALA A 39 11.56 -4.31 23.83
C ALA A 39 12.71 -5.33 23.76
N GLY A 40 13.14 -5.72 22.56
CA GLY A 40 14.13 -6.77 22.34
C GLY A 40 15.22 -6.36 21.36
N ALA A 41 15.31 -7.07 20.23
CA ALA A 41 16.36 -6.88 19.24
C ALA A 41 16.03 -5.74 18.26
N TRP A 42 15.75 -4.56 18.79
CA TRP A 42 15.22 -3.45 18.01
C TRP A 42 16.20 -2.94 16.94
N ASP A 43 15.78 -2.95 15.67
CA ASP A 43 16.53 -2.37 14.55
C ASP A 43 15.80 -1.14 13.96
N PRO A 44 16.27 0.10 14.21
CA PRO A 44 15.63 1.31 13.72
C PRO A 44 15.93 1.62 12.23
N SER A 45 16.68 0.79 11.52
CA SER A 45 17.07 1.04 10.11
C SER A 45 15.87 1.29 9.19
N LEU A 46 14.76 0.56 9.40
CA LEU A 46 13.52 0.73 8.64
C LEU A 46 12.83 2.08 8.87
N ALA A 47 13.08 2.75 9.99
CA ALA A 47 12.52 4.09 10.24
C ALA A 47 12.96 5.10 9.18
N PHE A 48 14.22 5.03 8.72
CA PHE A 48 14.74 5.90 7.67
C PHE A 48 14.05 5.63 6.32
N VAL A 49 13.76 4.37 6.02
CA VAL A 49 13.03 3.98 4.81
C VAL A 49 11.60 4.51 4.83
N PHE A 50 10.90 4.33 5.96
CA PHE A 50 9.56 4.87 6.15
C PHE A 50 9.55 6.40 6.10
N ALA A 51 10.49 7.08 6.76
CA ALA A 51 10.60 8.53 6.72
C ALA A 51 10.81 9.05 5.29
N GLY A 52 11.71 8.42 4.52
CA GLY A 52 11.90 8.75 3.11
C GLY A 52 10.63 8.55 2.27
N ALA A 53 9.94 7.42 2.45
CA ALA A 53 8.69 7.14 1.76
C ALA A 53 7.60 8.16 2.11
N VAL A 54 7.46 8.53 3.39
CA VAL A 54 6.51 9.55 3.85
C VAL A 54 6.83 10.92 3.26
N VAL A 55 8.10 11.35 3.28
CA VAL A 55 8.51 12.64 2.71
C VAL A 55 8.20 12.70 1.21
N VAL A 56 8.54 11.66 0.46
CA VAL A 56 8.25 11.58 -0.99
C VAL A 56 6.74 11.56 -1.24
N SER A 57 5.97 10.83 -0.44
CA SER A 57 4.51 10.77 -0.56
C SER A 57 3.85 12.13 -0.27
N VAL A 58 4.27 12.81 0.80
CA VAL A 58 3.80 14.16 1.16
C VAL A 58 4.15 15.16 0.06
N ALA A 59 5.39 15.14 -0.45
CA ALA A 59 5.79 15.99 -1.56
C ALA A 59 4.94 15.71 -2.81
N GLY A 60 4.71 14.44 -3.15
CA GLY A 60 3.85 14.03 -4.25
C GLY A 60 2.42 14.55 -4.11
N HIS A 61 1.83 14.44 -2.93
CA HIS A 61 0.49 14.96 -2.64
C HIS A 61 0.43 16.49 -2.73
N PHE A 62 1.46 17.16 -2.22
CA PHE A 62 1.58 18.62 -2.29
C PHE A 62 1.69 19.13 -3.73
N PHE A 63 2.50 18.47 -4.57
CA PHE A 63 2.57 18.79 -6.00
C PHE A 63 1.26 18.47 -6.71
N ALA A 64 0.62 17.34 -6.41
CA ALA A 64 -0.68 16.98 -6.98
C ALA A 64 -1.75 18.03 -6.68
N GLY A 65 -1.77 18.60 -5.47
CA GLY A 65 -2.66 19.69 -5.09
C GLY A 65 -2.45 21.00 -5.87
N ARG A 66 -1.29 21.19 -6.50
CA ARG A 66 -0.99 22.33 -7.38
C ARG A 66 -1.24 22.05 -8.86
N MET A 67 -1.46 20.80 -9.23
CA MET A 67 -1.71 20.40 -10.60
C MET A 67 -3.20 20.44 -10.91
N ARG A 68 -3.57 21.02 -12.05
CA ARG A 68 -4.97 21.01 -12.52
C ARG A 68 -5.45 19.60 -12.90
N LYS A 69 -4.56 18.76 -13.41
CA LYS A 69 -4.84 17.38 -13.82
C LYS A 69 -3.58 16.51 -13.76
N PRO A 70 -3.70 15.19 -13.55
CA PRO A 70 -2.56 14.29 -13.62
C PRO A 70 -1.99 14.21 -15.04
N LEU A 71 -0.68 13.92 -15.15
CA LEU A 71 0.00 13.78 -16.44
C LEU A 71 -0.43 12.53 -17.21
N VAL A 72 -0.68 11.43 -16.49
CA VAL A 72 -0.93 10.10 -17.07
C VAL A 72 -2.27 9.48 -16.60
N ALA A 73 -3.22 10.30 -16.13
CA ALA A 73 -4.59 9.88 -15.87
C ALA A 73 -5.61 10.94 -16.29
N ALA A 74 -6.91 10.61 -16.23
CA ALA A 74 -7.98 11.56 -16.55
C ALA A 74 -8.27 12.54 -15.40
N ARG A 75 -8.15 12.06 -14.15
CA ARG A 75 -8.40 12.80 -12.92
C ARG A 75 -7.58 12.22 -11.79
N PHE A 76 -7.30 13.01 -10.76
CA PHE A 76 -6.77 12.48 -9.51
C PHE A 76 -7.87 11.72 -8.77
N GLU A 77 -7.57 10.51 -8.30
CA GLU A 77 -8.46 9.71 -7.45
C GLU A 77 -8.00 9.83 -6.00
N ILE A 78 -8.17 11.02 -5.43
CA ILE A 78 -7.86 11.27 -4.02
C ILE A 78 -9.16 11.08 -3.22
N PRO A 79 -9.20 10.17 -2.24
CA PRO A 79 -10.37 10.01 -1.39
C PRO A 79 -10.74 11.33 -0.70
N SER A 80 -11.99 11.77 -0.85
CA SER A 80 -12.50 13.00 -0.22
C SER A 80 -13.04 12.78 1.20
N THR A 81 -13.21 11.53 1.62
CA THR A 81 -13.75 11.15 2.92
C THR A 81 -12.65 10.96 3.95
N ALA A 82 -12.61 11.85 4.95
CA ALA A 82 -11.75 11.76 6.14
C ALA A 82 -12.51 11.25 7.37
N THR A 83 -13.63 10.54 7.18
CA THR A 83 -14.45 10.05 8.29
C THR A 83 -13.82 8.81 8.88
N LEU A 84 -13.36 8.91 10.13
CA LEU A 84 -12.98 7.75 10.93
C LEU A 84 -14.26 7.07 11.44
N ASP A 85 -14.59 5.91 10.88
CA ASP A 85 -15.71 5.09 11.35
C ASP A 85 -15.23 3.84 12.10
N SER A 86 -16.13 3.19 12.84
CA SER A 86 -15.81 1.99 13.63
C SER A 86 -15.40 0.80 12.76
N LYS A 87 -15.88 0.74 11.52
CA LYS A 87 -15.50 -0.30 10.54
C LYS A 87 -14.05 -0.13 10.10
N LEU A 88 -13.63 1.08 9.77
CA LEU A 88 -12.26 1.42 9.41
C LEU A 88 -11.32 1.18 10.59
N LEU A 89 -11.70 1.60 11.80
CA LEU A 89 -10.88 1.38 12.99
C LEU A 89 -10.70 -0.11 13.29
N GLY A 90 -11.79 -0.89 13.24
CA GLY A 90 -11.75 -2.34 13.43
C GLY A 90 -10.93 -3.05 12.35
N GLY A 91 -11.11 -2.67 11.09
CA GLY A 91 -10.33 -3.20 9.97
C GLY A 91 -8.84 -2.87 10.05
N ALA A 92 -8.51 -1.62 10.40
CA ALA A 92 -7.13 -1.17 10.60
C ALA A 92 -6.45 -1.89 11.77
N ALA A 93 -7.17 -2.10 12.87
CA ALA A 93 -6.66 -2.87 14.01
C ALA A 93 -6.37 -4.33 13.62
N LEU A 94 -7.31 -5.01 12.97
CA LEU A 94 -7.14 -6.40 12.52
C LEU A 94 -5.98 -6.53 11.53
N PHE A 95 -5.90 -5.61 10.56
CA PHE A 95 -4.82 -5.55 9.60
C PHE A 95 -3.46 -5.31 10.27
N GLY A 96 -3.39 -4.37 11.21
CA GLY A 96 -2.18 -4.05 11.97
C GLY A 96 -1.70 -5.22 12.83
N ILE A 97 -2.62 -5.95 13.48
CA ILE A 97 -2.29 -7.16 14.24
C ILE A 97 -1.70 -8.23 13.31
N GLY A 98 -2.35 -8.51 12.17
CA GLY A 98 -1.84 -9.49 11.20
C GLY A 98 -0.46 -9.11 10.65
N TRP A 99 -0.27 -7.83 10.32
CA TRP A 99 1.02 -7.30 9.88
C TRP A 99 2.11 -7.44 10.95
N GLY A 100 1.81 -7.08 12.21
CA GLY A 100 2.78 -7.15 13.30
C GLY A 100 3.15 -8.57 13.70
N LEU A 101 2.25 -9.53 13.56
CA LEU A 101 2.52 -10.94 13.84
C LEU A 101 3.42 -11.60 12.79
N VAL A 102 3.26 -11.23 11.52
CA VAL A 102 3.95 -11.89 10.40
C VAL A 102 5.18 -11.12 9.92
N GLY A 103 5.23 -9.80 10.15
CA GLY A 103 6.30 -8.94 9.63
C GLY A 103 6.21 -8.73 8.11
N LEU A 104 5.06 -9.00 7.49
CA LEU A 104 4.85 -8.86 6.05
C LEU A 104 3.78 -7.80 5.76
N CYS A 105 4.15 -6.77 4.99
CA CYS A 105 3.19 -5.81 4.42
C CYS A 105 2.82 -6.18 2.98
N PRO A 106 1.64 -5.73 2.47
CA PRO A 106 1.15 -6.08 1.14
C PRO A 106 2.12 -5.74 0.01
N GLY A 107 2.76 -4.57 0.07
CA GLY A 107 3.74 -4.13 -0.93
C GLY A 107 4.96 -5.04 -1.00
N PRO A 108 5.73 -5.18 0.09
CA PRO A 108 6.86 -6.12 0.15
C PRO A 108 6.48 -7.57 -0.10
N ALA A 109 5.29 -8.02 0.33
CA ALA A 109 4.83 -9.38 0.07
C ALA A 109 4.62 -9.62 -1.44
N LEU A 110 4.00 -8.68 -2.16
CA LEU A 110 3.83 -8.79 -3.61
C LEU A 110 5.17 -8.73 -4.35
N ALA A 111 6.09 -7.83 -3.95
CA ALA A 111 7.43 -7.77 -4.53
C ALA A 111 8.23 -9.06 -4.25
N GLY A 112 8.14 -9.56 -3.02
CA GLY A 112 8.81 -10.75 -2.52
C GLY A 112 8.28 -12.07 -3.07
N LEU A 113 7.13 -12.09 -3.78
CA LEU A 113 6.66 -13.29 -4.50
C LEU A 113 7.71 -13.83 -5.47
N THR A 114 8.52 -12.94 -6.04
CA THR A 114 9.62 -13.29 -6.95
C THR A 114 10.73 -14.11 -6.28
N LEU A 115 10.81 -14.07 -4.94
CA LEU A 115 11.78 -14.85 -4.17
C LEU A 115 11.36 -16.32 -4.00
N GLY A 116 10.11 -16.68 -4.33
CA GLY A 116 9.63 -18.06 -4.27
C GLY A 116 9.51 -18.64 -2.85
N LEU A 117 9.52 -17.78 -1.82
CA LEU A 117 9.46 -18.21 -0.43
C LEU A 117 8.04 -18.63 -0.04
N ALA A 118 7.89 -19.86 0.48
CA ALA A 118 6.60 -20.40 0.90
C ALA A 118 5.83 -19.52 1.91
N PRO A 119 6.46 -18.89 2.92
CA PRO A 119 5.75 -17.99 3.82
C PRO A 119 5.12 -16.78 3.12
N ILE A 120 5.80 -16.23 2.10
CA ILE A 120 5.31 -15.08 1.33
C ILE A 120 4.12 -15.49 0.46
N THR A 121 4.21 -16.64 -0.21
CA THR A 121 3.11 -17.11 -1.07
C THR A 121 1.87 -17.45 -0.25
N ILE A 122 2.02 -18.08 0.92
CA ILE A 122 0.92 -18.35 1.85
C ILE A 122 0.28 -17.04 2.31
N PHE A 123 1.09 -16.05 2.71
CA PHE A 123 0.58 -14.74 3.13
C PHE A 123 -0.22 -14.06 2.02
N VAL A 124 0.32 -14.01 0.79
CA VAL A 124 -0.38 -13.39 -0.35
C VAL A 124 -1.68 -14.13 -0.66
N ALA A 125 -1.68 -15.46 -0.65
CA ALA A 125 -2.89 -16.26 -0.88
C ALA A 125 -3.96 -15.97 0.19
N ALA A 126 -3.57 -15.93 1.47
CA ALA A 126 -4.46 -15.59 2.57
C ALA A 126 -5.01 -14.15 2.45
N MET A 127 -4.15 -13.18 2.11
CA MET A 127 -4.53 -11.79 1.89
C MET A 127 -5.57 -11.66 0.76
N LEU A 128 -5.30 -12.30 -0.40
CA LEU A 128 -6.22 -12.31 -1.55
C LEU A 128 -7.55 -12.98 -1.19
N THR A 129 -7.51 -14.08 -0.44
CA THR A 129 -8.71 -14.78 0.03
C THR A 129 -9.54 -13.90 0.96
N GLY A 130 -8.91 -13.21 1.91
CA GLY A 130 -9.58 -12.26 2.81
C GLY A 130 -10.23 -11.09 2.05
N MET A 131 -9.53 -10.53 1.07
CA MET A 131 -10.08 -9.46 0.21
C MET A 131 -11.26 -9.96 -0.63
N ALA A 132 -11.16 -11.17 -1.20
CA ALA A 132 -12.25 -11.78 -1.96
C ALA A 132 -13.47 -12.05 -1.08
N LEU A 133 -13.27 -12.61 0.11
CA LEU A 133 -14.35 -12.88 1.06
C LEU A 133 -15.03 -11.58 1.53
N HIS A 134 -14.25 -10.55 1.87
CA HIS A 134 -14.78 -9.24 2.21
C HIS A 134 -15.62 -8.66 1.06
N ARG A 135 -15.14 -8.80 -0.18
CA ARG A 135 -15.88 -8.37 -1.38
C ARG A 135 -17.19 -9.13 -1.59
N LEU A 136 -17.22 -10.43 -1.30
CA LEU A 136 -18.40 -11.28 -1.50
C LEU A 136 -19.45 -11.13 -0.38
N VAL A 137 -19.02 -10.88 0.85
CA VAL A 137 -19.89 -10.93 2.04
C VAL A 137 -20.26 -9.53 2.55
N LEU A 138 -19.37 -8.55 2.45
CA LEU A 138 -19.49 -7.28 3.16
C LEU A 138 -19.67 -6.05 2.27
N LEU A 139 -19.34 -6.14 0.97
CA LEU A 139 -19.66 -5.06 0.04
C LEU A 139 -21.15 -5.06 -0.26
N ARG A 140 -21.85 -4.06 0.28
CA ARG A 140 -23.08 -3.56 -0.34
C ARG A 140 -22.67 -2.79 -1.61
N PRO A 141 -23.46 -2.83 -2.70
CA PRO A 141 -23.19 -1.99 -3.85
C PRO A 141 -23.08 -0.53 -3.38
N GLU A 142 -21.90 0.07 -3.59
CA GLU A 142 -21.67 1.49 -3.33
C GLU A 142 -22.72 2.29 -4.11
N PRO A 143 -23.43 3.25 -3.49
CA PRO A 143 -24.21 4.20 -4.25
C PRO A 143 -23.25 4.90 -5.22
N ALA A 144 -23.64 4.99 -6.49
CA ALA A 144 -22.81 5.55 -7.55
C ALA A 144 -22.09 6.82 -7.08
N VAL A 145 -20.76 6.84 -7.24
CA VAL A 145 -19.90 7.99 -6.92
C VAL A 145 -20.57 9.25 -7.47
N ARG A 146 -21.16 10.05 -6.57
CA ARG A 146 -21.88 11.26 -6.96
C ARG A 146 -20.81 12.24 -7.44
N GLU A 147 -20.74 12.48 -8.74
CA GLU A 147 -19.88 13.51 -9.30
C GLU A 147 -20.28 14.85 -8.65
N ILE A 148 -19.49 15.31 -7.68
CA ILE A 148 -19.67 16.63 -7.10
C ILE A 148 -19.16 17.61 -8.16
N PRO A 149 -20.02 18.48 -8.71
CA PRO A 149 -19.58 19.47 -9.69
C PRO A 149 -18.58 20.41 -9.00
N VAL A 150 -17.33 20.32 -9.42
CA VAL A 150 -16.28 21.27 -9.05
C VAL A 150 -16.66 22.61 -9.71
N ARG A 151 -17.12 23.56 -8.91
CA ARG A 151 -17.24 24.97 -9.33
C ARG A 151 -15.87 25.64 -9.29
#